data_AF-A0AAN9QQ89-F1
#
_entry.id   AF-A0AAN9QQ89-F1
#
_cell.length_a   1.000
_cell.length_b   1.000
_cell.length_c   1.000
_cell.angle_alpha   90.00
_cell.angle_beta   90.00
_cell.angle_gamma   90.00
#
_symmetry.space_group_name_H-M   'P 1'
#
loop_
_entity.id
_entity.type
_entity.pdbx_description
1 polymer ?
#
loop_
_entity_poly.entity_id
_entity_poly.type
_entity_poly.pdbx_seq_one_letter_code
_entity_poly.pdbx_strand_id
1 'polypeptide(L)'
;MAMAGRESNPQKQLLNLIRNFAAEKSQGERRVVTLRKQIEKLTSELSEANAELENSKRCKELVEQELKGFEVQLFLNEASVQTLEARVSLIRDEISAVGSDLETIKNEEAALRDQFINNMLHLNAKIRKFLESIITCNIDAVDCAATRDAPQVIMKENDAEVALRALESQLLEIISETAQVNEEYQAEQKIYKNVQQQLIDYERKVSLMKMIVMETKELQDLTIYPYKYLIGAVVLIVSASVMSLTGNKESSKLEATYNSLGEELQRRCMCPGCHLDNLDLVGELVANQENDVLARGEGVLSPSSSKVQE
;
A
#
# COMPACT_ATOMS: atom_id res chain seq x y z
N MET A 1 -41.86 -101.53 41.39
CA MET A 1 -41.72 -100.26 40.64
C MET A 1 -42.90 -99.38 40.96
N ALA A 2 -42.78 -98.54 42.00
CA ALA A 2 -43.81 -97.58 42.36
C ALA A 2 -43.57 -96.30 41.54
N MET A 3 -44.43 -96.06 40.56
CA MET A 3 -44.53 -94.79 39.85
C MET A 3 -44.84 -93.71 40.90
N ALA A 4 -43.87 -92.83 41.16
CA ALA A 4 -44.09 -91.63 41.95
C ALA A 4 -45.07 -90.73 41.21
N GLY A 5 -46.36 -90.89 41.53
CA GLY A 5 -47.43 -90.04 41.06
C GLY A 5 -47.13 -88.60 41.42
N ARG A 6 -46.85 -87.80 40.40
CA ARG A 6 -46.77 -86.34 40.48
C ARG A 6 -48.17 -85.82 40.80
N GLU A 7 -48.57 -85.82 42.07
CA GLU A 7 -49.72 -85.06 42.54
C GLU A 7 -49.37 -83.56 42.47
N SER A 8 -49.57 -82.97 41.29
CA SER A 8 -49.48 -81.53 41.15
C SER A 8 -50.70 -80.89 41.80
N ASN A 9 -50.56 -80.52 43.08
CA ASN A 9 -51.56 -79.73 43.78
C ASN A 9 -51.88 -78.46 42.95
N PRO A 10 -53.13 -78.26 42.47
CA PRO A 10 -53.52 -77.10 41.67
C PRO A 10 -53.19 -75.76 42.33
N GLN A 11 -53.25 -75.73 43.66
CA GLN A 11 -52.91 -74.56 44.47
C GLN A 11 -51.41 -74.24 44.40
N LYS A 12 -50.52 -75.24 44.33
CA LYS A 12 -49.09 -75.04 44.09
C LYS A 12 -48.80 -74.52 42.68
N GLN A 13 -49.53 -74.99 41.66
CA GLN A 13 -49.36 -74.51 40.29
C GLN A 13 -49.78 -73.04 40.14
N LEU A 14 -50.93 -72.66 40.71
CA LEU A 14 -51.39 -71.26 40.72
C LEU A 14 -50.37 -70.34 41.42
N LEU A 15 -49.86 -70.75 42.59
CA LEU A 15 -48.83 -70.00 43.32
C LEU A 15 -47.53 -69.84 42.51
N ASN A 16 -47.11 -70.87 41.77
CA ASN A 16 -45.95 -70.77 40.88
C ASN A 16 -46.19 -69.81 39.72
N LEU A 17 -47.38 -69.82 39.11
CA LEU A 17 -47.72 -68.91 38.02
C LEU A 17 -47.71 -67.45 38.50
N ILE A 18 -48.27 -67.17 39.67
CA ILE A 18 -48.24 -65.84 40.29
C ILE A 18 -46.80 -65.39 40.55
N ARG A 19 -45.95 -66.28 41.09
CA ARG A 19 -44.52 -65.97 41.32
C ARG A 19 -43.79 -65.67 40.01
N ASN A 20 -44.00 -66.49 38.98
CA ASN A 20 -43.38 -66.31 37.67
C ASN A 20 -43.84 -65.00 37.02
N PHE A 21 -45.13 -64.69 37.10
CA PHE A 21 -45.68 -63.43 36.60
C PHE A 21 -45.08 -62.22 37.32
N ALA A 22 -44.96 -62.26 38.65
CA ALA A 22 -44.32 -61.20 39.43
C ALA A 22 -42.83 -61.05 39.07
N ALA A 23 -42.11 -62.15 38.88
CA ALA A 23 -40.70 -62.15 38.49
C ALA A 23 -40.50 -61.57 37.08
N GLU A 24 -41.29 -61.99 36.10
CA GLU A 24 -41.24 -61.48 34.73
C GLU A 24 -41.62 -60.00 34.67
N LYS A 25 -42.65 -59.58 35.43
CA LYS A 25 -43.02 -58.17 35.54
C LYS A 25 -41.86 -57.33 36.09
N SER A 26 -41.24 -57.76 37.18
CA SER A 26 -40.08 -57.09 37.77
C SER A 26 -38.88 -57.05 36.82
N GLN A 27 -38.65 -58.11 36.05
CA GLN A 27 -37.59 -58.16 35.03
C GLN A 27 -37.90 -57.21 33.86
N GLY A 28 -39.15 -57.18 33.39
CA GLY A 28 -39.62 -56.25 32.38
C GLY A 28 -39.45 -54.79 32.79
N GLU A 29 -39.86 -54.44 34.01
CA GLU A 29 -39.67 -53.11 34.58
C GLU A 29 -38.18 -52.71 34.63
N ARG A 30 -37.30 -53.62 35.05
CA ARG A 30 -35.85 -53.38 35.02
C ARG A 30 -35.32 -53.14 33.61
N ARG A 31 -35.75 -53.93 32.61
CA ARG A 31 -35.37 -53.72 31.20
C ARG A 31 -35.82 -52.34 30.71
N VAL A 32 -37.05 -51.93 31.01
CA VAL A 32 -37.58 -50.61 30.63
C VAL A 32 -36.79 -49.47 31.28
N VAL A 33 -36.45 -49.59 32.56
CA VAL A 33 -35.63 -48.58 33.25
C VAL A 33 -34.23 -48.46 32.63
N THR A 34 -33.58 -49.59 32.29
CA THR A 34 -32.28 -49.56 31.62
C THR A 34 -32.36 -48.91 30.23
N LEU A 35 -33.38 -49.26 29.43
CA LEU A 35 -33.57 -48.67 28.10
C LEU A 35 -33.85 -47.16 28.18
N ARG A 36 -34.67 -46.71 29.15
CA ARG A 36 -34.91 -45.28 29.37
C ARG A 36 -33.61 -44.51 29.68
N LYS A 37 -32.77 -45.06 30.55
CA LYS A 37 -31.46 -44.46 30.86
C LYS A 37 -30.54 -44.39 29.63
N GLN A 38 -30.58 -45.42 28.77
CA GLN A 38 -29.82 -45.40 27.51
C GLN A 38 -30.36 -44.35 26.54
N ILE A 39 -31.68 -44.22 26.40
CA ILE A 39 -32.30 -43.19 25.56
C ILE A 39 -31.92 -41.79 26.05
N GLU A 40 -31.98 -41.55 27.35
CA GLU A 40 -31.62 -40.26 27.94
C GLU A 40 -30.14 -39.93 27.70
N LYS A 41 -29.25 -40.90 27.90
CA LYS A 41 -27.81 -40.76 27.61
C LYS A 41 -27.55 -40.47 26.11
N LEU A 42 -28.17 -41.20 25.21
CA LEU A 42 -28.01 -40.98 23.76
C LEU A 42 -28.59 -39.61 23.35
N THR A 43 -29.63 -39.15 24.02
CA THR A 43 -30.23 -37.82 23.76
C THR A 43 -29.28 -36.71 24.18
N SER A 44 -28.61 -36.83 25.33
CA SER A 44 -27.58 -35.87 25.75
C SER A 44 -26.36 -35.88 24.81
N GLU A 45 -25.85 -37.06 24.45
CA GLU A 45 -24.73 -37.19 23.51
C GLU A 45 -25.06 -36.59 22.13
N LEU A 46 -26.28 -36.80 21.62
CA LEU A 46 -26.74 -36.20 20.36
C LEU A 46 -26.81 -34.67 20.45
N SER A 47 -27.29 -34.13 21.57
CA SER A 47 -27.35 -32.69 21.80
C SER A 47 -25.97 -32.05 21.84
N GLU A 48 -25.00 -32.70 22.51
CA GLU A 48 -23.61 -32.24 22.59
C GLU A 48 -22.94 -32.26 21.21
N ALA A 49 -23.05 -33.37 20.48
CA ALA A 49 -22.50 -33.49 19.13
C ALA A 49 -23.11 -32.46 18.16
N ASN A 50 -24.40 -32.16 18.30
CA ASN A 50 -25.07 -31.15 17.48
C ASN A 50 -24.57 -29.73 17.80
N ALA A 51 -24.33 -29.42 19.08
CA ALA A 51 -23.74 -28.13 19.49
C ALA A 51 -22.30 -27.97 18.96
N GLU A 52 -21.50 -29.04 19.00
CA GLU A 52 -20.14 -29.03 18.45
C GLU A 52 -20.14 -28.84 16.92
N LEU A 53 -21.06 -29.51 16.20
CA LEU A 53 -21.23 -29.36 14.77
C LEU A 53 -21.59 -27.92 14.38
N GLU A 54 -22.54 -27.28 15.07
CA GLU A 54 -22.91 -25.89 14.81
C GLU A 54 -21.79 -24.91 15.14
N ASN A 55 -20.95 -25.21 16.14
CA ASN A 55 -19.75 -24.43 16.40
C ASN A 55 -18.71 -24.58 15.28
N SER A 56 -18.48 -25.82 14.81
CA SER A 56 -17.58 -26.11 13.70
C SER A 56 -18.00 -25.41 12.40
N LYS A 57 -19.31 -25.39 12.09
CA LYS A 57 -19.86 -24.66 10.93
C LYS A 57 -19.55 -23.17 11.01
N ARG A 58 -19.81 -22.53 12.15
CA ARG A 58 -19.52 -21.10 12.35
C ARG A 58 -18.03 -20.79 12.24
N CYS A 59 -17.16 -21.62 12.82
CA CYS A 59 -15.72 -21.47 12.67
C CYS A 59 -15.27 -21.61 11.20
N LYS A 60 -15.83 -22.57 10.47
CA LYS A 60 -15.54 -22.76 9.04
C LYS A 60 -15.95 -21.53 8.23
N GLU A 61 -17.16 -21.00 8.44
CA GLU A 61 -17.65 -19.80 7.75
C GLU A 61 -16.75 -18.59 7.99
N LEU A 62 -16.28 -18.39 9.23
CA LEU A 62 -15.35 -17.33 9.57
C LEU A 62 -14.02 -17.45 8.80
N VAL A 63 -13.42 -18.64 8.77
CA VAL A 63 -12.17 -18.88 8.03
C VAL A 63 -12.37 -18.71 6.52
N GLU A 64 -13.51 -19.12 5.96
CA GLU A 64 -13.82 -18.92 4.55
C GLU A 64 -13.98 -17.43 4.19
N GLN A 65 -14.53 -16.62 5.10
CA GLN A 65 -14.61 -15.17 4.91
C GLN A 65 -13.22 -14.51 4.97
N GLU A 66 -12.38 -14.90 5.93
CA GLU A 66 -10.99 -14.42 6.01
C GLU A 66 -10.19 -14.78 4.76
N LEU A 67 -10.33 -16.02 4.27
CA LEU A 67 -9.67 -16.48 3.05
C LEU A 67 -10.05 -15.61 1.84
N LYS A 68 -11.34 -15.33 1.66
CA LYS A 68 -11.83 -14.43 0.59
C LYS A 68 -11.25 -13.03 0.73
N GLY A 69 -11.13 -12.52 1.96
CA GLY A 69 -10.47 -11.24 2.23
C GLY A 69 -9.02 -11.22 1.76
N PHE A 70 -8.26 -12.27 2.05
CA PHE A 70 -6.88 -12.41 1.59
C PHE A 70 -6.78 -12.57 0.07
N GLU A 71 -7.70 -13.29 -0.58
CA GLU A 71 -7.75 -13.43 -2.03
C GLU A 71 -7.93 -12.07 -2.74
N VAL A 72 -8.84 -11.23 -2.23
CA VAL A 72 -9.04 -9.87 -2.76
C VAL A 72 -7.79 -9.00 -2.55
N GLN A 73 -7.18 -9.07 -1.37
CA GLN A 73 -5.95 -8.33 -1.09
C GLN A 73 -4.80 -8.78 -2.00
N LEU A 74 -4.69 -10.08 -2.28
CA LEU A 74 -3.70 -10.63 -3.20
C LEU A 74 -3.90 -10.09 -4.62
N PHE A 75 -5.14 -10.06 -5.12
CA PHE A 75 -5.46 -9.52 -6.45
C PHE A 75 -5.08 -8.03 -6.58
N LEU A 76 -5.40 -7.22 -5.57
CA LEU A 76 -5.04 -5.80 -5.55
C LEU A 76 -3.52 -5.60 -5.53
N ASN A 77 -2.80 -6.42 -4.77
CA ASN A 77 -1.34 -6.39 -4.73
C ASN A 77 -0.73 -6.79 -6.07
N GLU A 78 -1.26 -7.82 -6.73
CA GLU A 78 -0.79 -8.26 -8.05
C GLU A 78 -0.98 -7.16 -9.11
N ALA A 79 -2.13 -6.51 -9.14
CA ALA A 79 -2.38 -5.37 -10.02
C ALA A 79 -1.44 -4.18 -9.75
N SER A 80 -1.14 -3.91 -8.48
CA SER A 80 -0.17 -2.88 -8.06
C SER A 80 1.25 -3.21 -8.53
N VAL A 81 1.68 -4.47 -8.39
CA VAL A 81 2.97 -4.96 -8.86
C VAL A 81 3.08 -4.81 -10.37
N GLN A 82 2.09 -5.26 -11.14
CA GLN A 82 2.08 -5.11 -12.61
C GLN A 82 2.19 -3.64 -13.04
N THR A 83 1.50 -2.74 -12.33
CA THR A 83 1.58 -1.29 -12.60
C THR A 83 2.97 -0.73 -12.31
N LEU A 84 3.60 -1.16 -11.21
CA LEU A 84 4.96 -0.76 -10.86
C LEU A 84 5.99 -1.29 -11.86
N GLU A 85 5.87 -2.54 -12.30
CA GLU A 85 6.74 -3.14 -13.30
C GLU A 85 6.67 -2.39 -14.64
N ALA A 86 5.46 -2.04 -15.10
CA ALA A 86 5.27 -1.23 -16.30
C ALA A 86 5.95 0.14 -16.19
N ARG A 87 5.82 0.82 -15.03
CA ARG A 87 6.49 2.10 -14.78
C ARG A 87 8.01 1.97 -14.75
N VAL A 88 8.54 0.92 -14.14
CA VAL A 88 9.99 0.65 -14.10
C VAL A 88 10.53 0.38 -15.51
N SER A 89 9.77 -0.32 -16.35
CA SER A 89 10.14 -0.53 -17.76
C SER A 89 10.23 0.80 -18.51
N LEU A 90 9.22 1.65 -18.39
CA LEU A 90 9.19 2.96 -19.05
C LEU A 90 10.35 3.85 -18.62
N ILE A 91 10.63 3.93 -17.31
CA ILE A 91 11.77 4.70 -16.79
C ILE A 91 13.09 4.14 -17.31
N ARG A 92 13.22 2.82 -17.43
CA ARG A 92 14.43 2.18 -17.98
C ARG A 92 14.65 2.59 -19.44
N ASP A 93 13.60 2.62 -20.24
CA ASP A 93 13.67 3.02 -21.64
C ASP A 93 14.04 4.51 -21.78
N GLU A 94 13.46 5.38 -20.95
CA GLU A 94 13.81 6.80 -20.89
C GLU A 94 15.29 7.02 -20.50
N ILE A 95 15.78 6.33 -19.47
CA ILE A 95 17.20 6.39 -19.07
C ILE A 95 18.10 5.94 -20.22
N SER A 96 17.71 4.88 -20.94
CA SER A 96 18.47 4.41 -22.10
C SER A 96 18.50 5.44 -23.23
N ALA A 97 17.38 6.09 -23.52
CA ALA A 97 17.29 7.13 -24.53
C ALA A 97 18.17 8.34 -24.18
N VAL A 98 18.02 8.87 -22.97
CA VAL A 98 18.85 9.99 -22.47
C VAL A 98 20.34 9.63 -22.45
N GLY A 99 20.67 8.38 -22.11
CA GLY A 99 22.05 7.87 -22.15
C GLY A 99 22.64 7.88 -23.56
N SER A 100 21.85 7.51 -24.58
CA SER A 100 22.27 7.55 -25.99
C SER A 100 22.49 8.98 -26.49
N ASP A 101 21.58 9.89 -26.14
CA ASP A 101 21.69 11.31 -26.51
C ASP A 101 22.94 11.94 -25.87
N LEU A 102 23.21 11.63 -24.60
CA LEU A 102 24.39 12.09 -23.89
C LEU A 102 25.69 11.65 -24.57
N GLU A 103 25.79 10.37 -24.97
CA GLU A 103 26.99 9.89 -25.65
C GLU A 103 27.16 10.53 -27.03
N THR A 104 26.06 10.83 -27.73
CA THR A 104 26.08 11.56 -29.00
C THR A 104 26.65 12.96 -28.81
N ILE A 105 26.11 13.75 -27.88
CA ILE A 105 26.57 15.11 -27.56
C ILE A 105 28.04 15.10 -27.14
N LYS A 106 28.45 14.14 -26.32
CA LYS A 106 29.84 14.01 -25.86
C LYS A 106 30.81 13.75 -27.02
N ASN A 107 30.42 12.95 -28.01
CA ASN A 107 31.22 12.71 -29.21
C ASN A 107 31.32 13.96 -30.09
N GLU A 108 30.21 14.69 -30.25
CA GLU A 108 30.19 15.98 -30.95
C GLU A 108 31.06 17.03 -30.27
N GLU A 109 30.99 17.14 -28.94
CA GLU A 109 31.82 18.03 -28.12
C GLU A 109 33.32 17.69 -28.29
N ALA A 110 33.68 16.40 -28.30
CA ALA A 110 35.04 15.96 -28.56
C ALA A 110 35.52 16.40 -29.96
N ALA A 111 34.69 16.19 -30.99
CA ALA A 111 35.01 16.59 -32.36
C ALA A 111 35.19 18.12 -32.50
N LEU A 112 34.34 18.92 -31.85
CA LEU A 112 34.45 20.39 -31.85
C LEU A 112 35.71 20.86 -31.12
N ARG A 113 36.06 20.24 -29.99
CA ARG A 113 37.32 20.53 -29.27
C ARG A 113 38.53 20.25 -30.15
N ASP A 114 38.56 19.12 -30.83
CA ASP A 114 39.66 18.76 -31.74
C ASP A 114 39.75 19.73 -32.91
N GLN A 115 38.61 20.13 -33.49
CA GLN A 115 38.56 21.13 -34.55
C GLN A 115 39.12 22.48 -34.09
N PHE A 116 38.75 22.93 -32.89
CA PHE A 116 39.28 24.15 -32.29
C PHE A 116 40.80 24.09 -32.09
N ILE A 117 41.31 22.98 -31.52
CA ILE A 117 42.75 22.78 -31.33
C ILE A 117 43.49 22.84 -32.66
N ASN A 118 42.97 22.17 -33.70
CA ASN A 118 43.56 22.19 -35.04
C ASN A 118 43.60 23.61 -35.64
N ASN A 119 42.50 24.36 -35.50
CA ASN A 119 42.43 25.75 -35.95
C ASN A 119 43.47 26.64 -35.24
N MET A 120 43.62 26.48 -33.93
CA MET A 120 44.60 27.22 -33.13
C MET A 120 46.04 26.87 -33.52
N LEU A 121 46.36 25.60 -33.72
CA LEU A 121 47.67 25.16 -34.19
C LEU A 121 48.01 25.75 -35.56
N HIS A 122 47.04 25.73 -36.48
CA HIS A 122 47.18 26.32 -37.80
C HIS A 122 47.39 27.84 -37.73
N LEU A 123 46.64 28.56 -36.89
CA LEU A 123 46.84 29.99 -36.66
C LEU A 123 48.25 30.27 -36.10
N ASN A 124 48.67 29.51 -35.09
CA ASN A 124 50.01 29.62 -34.52
C ASN A 124 51.12 29.34 -35.55
N ALA A 125 50.88 28.45 -36.52
CA ALA A 125 51.80 28.23 -37.63
C ALA A 125 51.86 29.44 -38.58
N LYS A 126 50.72 30.07 -38.88
CA LYS A 126 50.67 31.30 -39.69
C LYS A 126 51.39 32.46 -39.02
N ILE A 127 51.21 32.67 -37.71
CA ILE A 127 51.90 33.71 -36.94
C ILE A 127 53.42 33.50 -37.03
N ARG A 128 53.91 32.27 -36.81
CA ARG A 128 55.34 31.95 -36.91
C ARG A 128 55.91 32.26 -38.30
N LYS A 129 55.22 31.85 -39.36
CA LYS A 129 55.62 32.17 -40.75
C LYS A 129 55.67 33.68 -41.02
N PHE A 130 54.70 34.42 -40.50
CA PHE A 130 54.67 35.87 -40.66
C PHE A 130 55.86 36.54 -39.96
N LEU A 131 56.17 36.14 -38.73
CA LEU A 131 57.33 36.65 -38.00
C LEU A 131 58.66 36.32 -38.72
N GLU A 132 58.78 35.12 -39.26
CA GLU A 132 59.95 34.70 -40.05
C GLU A 132 60.12 35.54 -41.34
N SER A 133 59.01 35.84 -42.01
CA SER A 133 59.01 36.75 -43.17
C SER A 133 59.49 38.16 -42.80
N ILE A 134 59.06 38.70 -41.65
CA ILE A 134 59.53 40.01 -41.18
C ILE A 134 61.03 39.99 -40.92
N ILE A 135 61.53 38.96 -40.24
CA ILE A 135 62.97 38.82 -39.93
C ILE A 135 63.79 38.76 -41.23
N THR A 136 63.33 37.99 -42.21
CA THR A 136 64.01 37.86 -43.52
C THR A 136 64.08 39.21 -44.24
N CYS A 137 62.97 39.95 -44.32
CA CYS A 137 62.95 41.29 -44.95
C CYS A 137 63.87 42.30 -44.23
N ASN A 138 64.01 42.21 -42.90
CA ASN A 138 64.92 43.08 -42.15
C ASN A 138 66.41 42.76 -42.41
N ILE A 139 66.75 41.51 -42.73
CA ILE A 139 68.11 41.12 -43.12
C ILE A 139 68.42 41.67 -44.53
N ASP A 140 67.46 41.60 -45.47
CA ASP A 140 67.62 42.16 -46.82
C ASP A 140 67.65 43.70 -46.84
N ALA A 141 66.97 44.36 -45.90
CA ALA A 141 66.96 45.82 -45.78
C ALA A 141 68.25 46.42 -45.20
N VAL A 142 69.04 45.65 -44.43
CA VAL A 142 70.37 46.08 -43.95
C VAL A 142 71.37 46.19 -45.10
N ASP A 143 71.17 45.45 -46.20
CA ASP A 143 71.92 45.61 -47.46
C ASP A 143 71.38 46.72 -48.38
N CYS A 144 70.24 47.32 -48.03
CA CYS A 144 69.58 48.38 -48.82
C CYS A 144 69.27 49.63 -47.99
N ALA A 145 70.09 49.96 -47.00
CA ALA A 145 69.99 51.20 -46.21
C ALA A 145 70.53 52.45 -46.95
N ALA A 146 70.19 52.59 -48.23
CA ALA A 146 70.22 53.87 -48.91
C ALA A 146 68.89 54.02 -49.65
N THR A 147 67.93 54.71 -49.05
CA THR A 147 67.34 55.98 -49.56
C THR A 147 66.03 56.22 -48.81
N ARG A 148 65.92 57.41 -48.20
CA ARG A 148 64.69 58.00 -47.65
C ARG A 148 63.71 58.33 -48.78
N ASP A 149 62.41 58.15 -48.56
CA ASP A 149 61.52 59.30 -48.31
C ASP A 149 60.08 58.86 -48.04
N ALA A 150 59.44 59.57 -47.12
CA ALA A 150 58.03 59.42 -46.77
C ALA A 150 57.16 60.36 -47.61
N PRO A 151 55.99 59.90 -48.09
CA PRO A 151 54.90 60.81 -48.48
C PRO A 151 53.71 60.71 -47.51
N GLN A 152 53.33 61.86 -46.95
CA GLN A 152 52.07 62.06 -46.25
C GLN A 152 50.89 61.87 -47.23
N VAL A 153 49.97 60.97 -46.92
CA VAL A 153 48.72 60.75 -47.67
C VAL A 153 47.58 61.42 -46.92
N ILE A 154 47.04 62.49 -47.51
CA ILE A 154 45.82 63.16 -47.07
C ILE A 154 44.64 62.26 -47.44
N MET A 155 43.97 61.67 -46.44
CA MET A 155 42.77 60.84 -46.64
C MET A 155 41.54 61.72 -46.90
N LYS A 156 40.71 61.30 -47.86
CA LYS A 156 39.49 62.00 -48.27
C LYS A 156 38.41 61.86 -47.19
N GLU A 157 37.87 63.00 -46.77
CA GLU A 157 36.88 63.19 -45.70
C GLU A 157 35.57 62.38 -45.87
N ASN A 158 35.24 61.95 -47.09
CA ASN A 158 34.02 61.19 -47.39
C ASN A 158 34.04 59.72 -46.95
N ASP A 159 35.21 59.05 -46.87
CA ASP A 159 35.28 57.62 -46.50
C ASP A 159 35.12 57.43 -44.97
N ALA A 160 35.55 58.42 -44.19
CA ALA A 160 35.43 58.41 -42.73
C ALA A 160 33.97 58.59 -42.26
N GLU A 161 33.19 59.40 -42.98
CA GLU A 161 31.79 59.64 -42.64
C GLU A 161 30.89 58.43 -42.96
N VAL A 162 31.21 57.69 -44.03
CA VAL A 162 30.55 56.42 -44.36
C VAL A 162 30.87 55.35 -43.31
N ALA A 163 32.12 55.26 -42.86
CA ALA A 163 32.52 54.35 -41.79
C ALA A 163 31.84 54.67 -40.45
N LEU A 164 31.68 55.96 -40.13
CA LEU A 164 30.95 56.43 -38.94
C LEU A 164 29.47 56.02 -38.97
N ARG A 165 28.77 56.24 -40.09
CA ARG A 165 27.35 55.83 -40.21
C ARG A 165 27.16 54.31 -40.11
N ALA A 166 28.10 53.53 -40.63
CA ALA A 166 28.06 52.07 -40.50
C ALA A 166 28.23 51.62 -39.04
N LEU A 167 29.13 52.27 -38.30
CA LEU A 167 29.33 52.05 -36.87
C LEU A 167 28.11 52.46 -36.04
N GLU A 168 27.47 53.59 -36.35
CA GLU A 168 26.23 54.03 -35.70
C GLU A 168 25.09 53.03 -35.93
N SER A 169 24.96 52.48 -37.14
CA SER A 169 23.97 51.45 -37.44
C SER A 169 24.22 50.16 -36.63
N GLN A 170 25.47 49.72 -36.52
CA GLN A 170 25.83 48.55 -35.71
C GLN A 170 25.57 48.79 -34.22
N LEU A 171 25.85 50.00 -33.72
CA LEU A 171 25.57 50.36 -32.34
C LEU A 171 24.06 50.29 -32.05
N LEU A 172 23.21 50.78 -32.96
CA LEU A 172 21.76 50.72 -32.82
C LEU A 172 21.24 49.28 -32.84
N GLU A 173 21.81 48.42 -33.68
CA GLU A 173 21.48 46.98 -33.74
C GLU A 173 21.83 46.29 -32.41
N ILE A 174 23.04 46.50 -31.90
CA ILE A 174 23.48 45.95 -30.61
C ILE A 174 22.59 46.45 -29.47
N ILE A 175 22.19 47.73 -29.47
CA ILE A 175 21.28 48.28 -28.46
C ILE A 175 19.91 47.59 -28.53
N SER A 176 19.39 47.35 -29.73
CA SER A 176 18.12 46.65 -29.93
C SER A 176 18.17 45.20 -29.45
N GLU A 177 19.22 44.46 -29.84
CA GLU A 177 19.43 43.07 -29.38
C GLU A 177 19.59 42.99 -27.85
N THR A 178 20.34 43.93 -27.27
CA THR A 178 20.54 44.00 -25.81
C THR A 178 19.22 44.27 -25.08
N ALA A 179 18.35 45.11 -25.63
CA ALA A 179 17.03 45.37 -25.05
C ALA A 179 16.14 44.12 -25.08
N GLN A 180 16.12 43.40 -26.21
CA GLN A 180 15.35 42.17 -26.36
C GLN A 180 15.80 41.08 -25.38
N VAL A 181 17.11 40.82 -25.31
CA VAL A 181 17.67 39.81 -24.38
C VAL A 181 17.37 40.17 -22.92
N ASN A 182 17.37 41.46 -22.58
CA ASN A 182 17.04 41.92 -21.24
C ASN A 182 15.54 41.70 -20.88
N GLU A 183 14.63 41.85 -21.84
CA GLU A 183 13.22 41.52 -21.66
C GLU A 183 13.01 40.00 -21.48
N GLU A 184 13.68 39.18 -22.28
CA GLU A 184 13.65 37.72 -22.16
C GLU A 184 14.16 37.26 -20.78
N TYR A 185 15.27 37.83 -20.31
CA TYR A 185 15.82 37.56 -18.98
C TYR A 185 14.86 37.94 -17.84
N GLN A 186 14.15 39.07 -17.97
CA GLN A 186 13.12 39.48 -17.00
C GLN A 186 11.94 38.48 -16.97
N ALA A 187 11.52 38.00 -18.14
CA ALA A 187 10.48 36.99 -18.24
C ALA A 187 10.91 35.66 -17.59
N GLU A 188 12.14 35.22 -17.84
CA GLU A 188 12.71 34.02 -17.25
C GLU A 188 12.83 34.11 -15.72
N GLN A 189 13.26 35.26 -15.18
CA GLN A 189 13.26 35.49 -13.72
C GLN A 189 11.86 35.33 -13.10
N LYS A 190 10.82 35.79 -13.80
CA LYS A 190 9.44 35.66 -13.32
C LYS A 190 8.98 34.21 -13.32
N ILE A 191 9.34 33.44 -14.34
CA ILE A 191 9.09 32.00 -14.41
C ILE A 191 9.82 31.29 -13.26
N TYR A 192 11.10 31.59 -13.05
CA TYR A 192 11.90 31.01 -11.97
C TYR A 192 11.26 31.24 -10.59
N LYS A 193 10.85 32.48 -10.28
CA LYS A 193 10.16 32.80 -9.02
C LYS A 193 8.86 32.02 -8.85
N ASN A 194 8.08 31.84 -9.92
CA ASN A 194 6.84 31.06 -9.89
C ASN A 194 7.12 29.57 -9.61
N VAL A 195 8.09 28.98 -10.31
CA VAL A 195 8.48 27.57 -10.12
C VAL A 195 9.00 27.34 -8.70
N GLN A 196 9.82 28.26 -8.18
CA GLN A 196 10.32 28.18 -6.80
C GLN A 196 9.18 28.21 -5.78
N GLN A 197 8.15 29.05 -5.99
CA GLN A 197 6.99 29.10 -5.11
C GLN A 197 6.19 27.79 -5.16
N GLN A 198 5.97 27.23 -6.36
CA GLN A 198 5.28 25.95 -6.51
C GLN A 198 6.05 24.80 -5.83
N LEU A 199 7.38 24.79 -5.93
CA LEU A 199 8.21 23.79 -5.26
C LEU A 199 8.00 23.81 -3.74
N ILE A 200 8.01 25.00 -3.13
CA ILE A 200 7.74 25.18 -1.69
C ILE A 200 6.35 24.65 -1.31
N ASP A 201 5.34 24.90 -2.15
CA ASP A 201 3.99 24.42 -1.90
C ASP A 201 3.89 22.89 -2.01
N TYR A 202 4.59 22.28 -2.96
CA TYR A 202 4.67 20.83 -3.08
C TYR A 202 5.43 20.18 -1.91
N GLU A 203 6.53 20.77 -1.46
CA GLU A 203 7.28 20.29 -0.28
C GLU A 203 6.41 20.30 0.99
N ARG A 204 5.60 21.34 1.17
CA ARG A 204 4.61 21.42 2.26
C ARG A 204 3.54 20.34 2.14
N LYS A 205 3.00 20.09 0.94
CA LYS A 205 2.02 19.02 0.69
C LYS A 205 2.59 17.64 0.98
N VAL A 206 3.82 17.36 0.53
CA VAL A 206 4.51 16.09 0.80
C VAL A 206 4.74 15.91 2.30
N SER A 207 5.14 16.98 3.01
CA SER A 207 5.33 16.95 4.46
C SER A 207 4.01 16.66 5.20
N LEU A 208 2.90 17.27 4.78
CA LEU A 208 1.57 17.00 5.32
C LEU A 208 1.13 15.55 5.05
N MET A 209 1.33 15.07 3.82
CA MET A 209 1.01 13.69 3.44
C MET A 209 1.77 12.69 4.30
N LYS A 210 3.06 12.95 4.57
CA LYS A 210 3.89 12.11 5.45
C LYS A 210 3.32 12.07 6.88
N MET A 211 2.87 13.20 7.40
CA MET A 211 2.24 13.28 8.72
C MET A 211 0.93 12.47 8.77
N ILE A 212 0.06 12.64 7.77
CA ILE A 212 -1.19 11.86 7.65
C ILE A 212 -0.90 10.36 7.58
N VAL A 213 0.08 9.93 6.80
CA VAL A 213 0.47 8.52 6.70
C VAL A 213 0.98 7.98 8.04
N MET A 214 1.73 8.78 8.81
CA MET A 214 2.17 8.38 10.14
C MET A 214 1.00 8.26 11.12
N GLU A 215 0.15 9.28 11.22
CA GLU A 215 -1.00 9.27 12.14
C GLU A 215 -2.01 8.18 11.78
N THR A 216 -2.26 7.94 10.49
CA THR A 216 -3.15 6.85 10.06
C THR A 216 -2.57 5.48 10.39
N LYS A 217 -1.25 5.31 10.32
CA LYS A 217 -0.58 4.09 10.78
C LYS A 217 -0.69 3.91 12.29
N GLU A 218 -0.47 4.97 13.07
CA GLU A 218 -0.64 4.94 14.53
C GLU A 218 -2.09 4.61 14.92
N LEU A 219 -3.08 5.20 14.24
CA LEU A 219 -4.50 4.88 14.41
C LEU A 219 -4.83 3.44 14.03
N GLN A 220 -4.24 2.91 12.94
CA GLN A 220 -4.36 1.50 12.58
C GLN A 220 -3.76 0.59 13.66
N ASP A 221 -2.58 0.90 14.18
CA ASP A 221 -1.93 0.12 15.24
C ASP A 221 -2.76 0.16 16.55
N LEU A 222 -3.35 1.31 16.89
CA LEU A 222 -4.26 1.48 18.03
C LEU A 222 -5.59 0.72 17.85
N THR A 223 -6.18 0.74 16.65
CA THR A 223 -7.43 -0.01 16.38
C THR A 223 -7.20 -1.52 16.34
N ILE A 224 -5.99 -1.98 16.01
CA ILE A 224 -5.56 -3.38 16.14
C ILE A 224 -5.35 -3.77 17.62
N TYR A 225 -5.06 -2.81 18.49
CA TYR A 225 -4.89 -3.00 19.93
C TYR A 225 -6.08 -2.41 20.71
N PRO A 226 -7.20 -3.16 20.76
CA PRO A 226 -7.27 -4.17 21.82
C PRO A 226 -7.84 -5.52 21.36
N TYR A 227 -8.01 -5.78 20.06
CA TYR A 227 -8.61 -7.03 19.57
C TYR A 227 -7.74 -8.25 19.83
N LYS A 228 -6.42 -8.17 19.64
CA LYS A 228 -5.53 -9.32 19.85
C LYS A 228 -5.38 -9.72 21.32
N TYR A 229 -5.41 -8.76 22.24
CA TYR A 229 -5.25 -9.02 23.68
C TYR A 229 -6.59 -9.35 24.37
N LEU A 230 -7.70 -8.73 23.95
CA LEU A 230 -9.04 -9.10 24.45
C LEU A 230 -9.44 -10.50 23.99
N ILE A 231 -9.23 -10.85 22.72
CA ILE A 231 -9.55 -12.21 22.24
C ILE A 231 -8.69 -13.25 22.96
N GLY A 232 -7.38 -13.00 23.11
CA GLY A 232 -6.49 -13.91 23.85
C GLY A 232 -6.88 -14.08 25.33
N ALA A 233 -7.22 -12.98 26.01
CA ALA A 233 -7.64 -13.01 27.42
C ALA A 233 -9.03 -13.67 27.59
N VAL A 234 -9.99 -13.37 26.71
CA VAL A 234 -11.32 -14.00 26.74
C VAL A 234 -11.23 -15.49 26.43
N VAL A 235 -10.41 -15.90 25.46
CA VAL A 235 -10.18 -17.32 25.16
C VAL A 235 -9.50 -18.05 26.32
N LEU A 236 -8.54 -17.42 27.00
CA LEU A 236 -7.89 -17.99 28.21
C LEU A 236 -8.85 -18.10 29.40
N ILE A 237 -9.72 -17.11 29.61
CA ILE A 237 -10.70 -17.12 30.71
C ILE A 237 -11.82 -18.14 30.45
N VAL A 238 -12.31 -18.23 29.21
CA VAL A 238 -13.32 -19.21 28.80
C VAL A 238 -12.75 -20.62 28.88
N SER A 239 -11.52 -20.86 28.39
CA SER A 239 -10.89 -22.18 28.48
C SER A 239 -10.60 -22.61 29.93
N ALA A 240 -10.15 -21.71 30.81
CA ALA A 240 -9.95 -22.01 32.22
C ALA A 240 -11.28 -22.32 32.97
N SER A 241 -12.36 -21.65 32.58
CA SER A 241 -13.70 -21.88 33.12
C SER A 241 -14.29 -23.22 32.63
N VAL A 242 -14.09 -23.56 31.35
CA VAL A 242 -14.50 -24.84 30.76
C VAL A 242 -13.71 -26.02 31.36
N MET A 243 -12.42 -25.84 31.66
CA MET A 243 -11.62 -26.85 32.37
C MET A 243 -12.03 -27.03 33.84
N SER A 244 -12.63 -26.02 34.48
CA SER A 244 -13.17 -26.14 35.85
C SER A 244 -14.57 -26.76 35.90
N LEU A 245 -15.31 -26.76 34.78
CA LEU A 245 -16.68 -27.26 34.66
C LEU A 245 -16.79 -28.80 34.59
N THR A 246 -15.69 -29.53 34.43
CA THR A 246 -15.70 -31.00 34.51
C THR A 246 -15.77 -31.54 35.95
N GLY A 247 -15.91 -30.67 36.96
CA GLY A 247 -16.10 -31.04 38.37
C GLY A 247 -17.25 -30.25 39.02
N ASN A 248 -18.44 -30.86 39.10
CA ASN A 248 -19.66 -30.29 39.70
C ASN A 248 -19.46 -29.72 41.12
N LYS A 249 -19.44 -28.38 41.31
CA LYS A 249 -20.08 -27.66 42.45
C LYS A 249 -20.03 -26.11 42.46
N GLU A 250 -19.83 -25.38 41.35
CA GLU A 250 -19.45 -23.95 41.43
C GLU A 250 -20.28 -22.94 40.62
N SER A 251 -21.60 -23.09 40.53
CA SER A 251 -22.47 -22.09 39.89
C SER A 251 -22.35 -20.69 40.52
N SER A 252 -22.19 -20.61 41.84
CA SER A 252 -22.03 -19.34 42.57
C SER A 252 -20.68 -18.66 42.31
N LYS A 253 -19.60 -19.43 42.08
CA LYS A 253 -18.32 -18.82 41.72
C LYS A 253 -18.31 -18.38 40.27
N LEU A 254 -18.94 -19.13 39.37
CA LEU A 254 -19.07 -18.77 37.96
C LEU A 254 -19.81 -17.43 37.79
N GLU A 255 -20.93 -17.27 38.49
CA GLU A 255 -21.71 -16.02 38.50
C GLU A 255 -20.92 -14.85 39.09
N ALA A 256 -20.15 -15.08 40.16
CA ALA A 256 -19.25 -14.07 40.72
C ALA A 256 -18.12 -13.66 39.74
N THR A 257 -17.54 -14.60 39.00
CA THR A 257 -16.55 -14.29 37.95
C THR A 257 -17.18 -13.57 36.76
N TYR A 258 -18.40 -13.91 36.36
CA TYR A 258 -19.08 -13.22 35.26
C TYR A 258 -19.43 -11.78 35.64
N ASN A 259 -19.92 -11.57 36.86
CA ASN A 259 -20.19 -10.23 37.39
C ASN A 259 -18.90 -9.42 37.54
N SER A 260 -17.82 -10.03 38.04
CA SER A 260 -16.51 -9.37 38.13
C SER A 260 -15.91 -9.03 36.76
N LEU A 261 -16.14 -9.87 35.74
CA LEU A 261 -15.69 -9.62 34.37
C LEU A 261 -16.52 -8.52 33.71
N GLY A 262 -17.84 -8.49 33.96
CA GLY A 262 -18.73 -7.41 33.54
C GLY A 262 -18.31 -6.06 34.12
N GLU A 263 -18.02 -6.01 35.42
CA GLU A 263 -17.51 -4.79 36.09
C GLU A 263 -16.15 -4.34 35.55
N GLU A 264 -15.26 -5.28 35.22
CA GLU A 264 -13.95 -4.97 34.66
C GLU A 264 -14.02 -4.47 33.21
N LEU A 265 -14.90 -5.05 32.39
CA LEU A 265 -15.17 -4.57 31.05
C LEU A 265 -15.81 -3.19 31.08
N GLN A 266 -16.78 -2.97 31.97
CA GLN A 266 -17.39 -1.67 32.18
C GLN A 266 -16.36 -0.62 32.61
N ARG A 267 -15.46 -0.94 33.56
CA ARG A 267 -14.35 -0.05 33.96
C ARG A 267 -13.42 0.31 32.79
N ARG A 268 -13.16 -0.62 31.88
CA ARG A 268 -12.27 -0.40 30.72
C ARG A 268 -12.95 0.32 29.56
N CYS A 269 -14.27 0.26 29.48
CA CYS A 269 -15.08 0.95 28.48
C CYS A 269 -15.48 2.37 28.92
N MET A 270 -15.23 2.75 30.18
CA MET A 270 -15.38 4.13 30.64
C MET A 270 -14.24 5.02 30.12
N CYS A 271 -14.63 6.12 29.47
CA CYS A 271 -13.68 7.14 29.03
C CYS A 271 -13.01 7.83 30.23
N PRO A 272 -11.66 7.87 30.34
CA PRO A 272 -10.97 8.49 31.47
C PRO A 272 -11.18 10.00 31.61
N GLY A 273 -11.60 10.67 30.53
CA GLY A 273 -11.79 12.13 30.50
C GLY A 273 -13.21 12.58 30.85
N CYS A 274 -14.24 11.81 30.48
CA CYS A 274 -15.65 12.19 30.68
C CYS A 274 -16.48 11.17 31.46
N HIS A 275 -15.90 10.03 31.85
CA HIS A 275 -16.54 8.95 32.61
C HIS A 275 -17.84 8.38 31.99
N LEU A 276 -18.07 8.63 30.70
CA LEU A 276 -19.18 8.03 29.97
C LEU A 276 -18.88 6.57 29.62
N ASP A 277 -19.89 5.73 29.78
CA ASP A 277 -19.85 4.31 29.45
C ASP A 277 -20.10 4.13 27.95
N ASN A 278 -19.08 3.68 27.22
CA ASN A 278 -19.15 3.52 25.77
C ASN A 278 -19.65 2.12 25.35
N LEU A 279 -20.14 1.29 26.27
CA LEU A 279 -20.54 -0.09 25.98
C LEU A 279 -21.60 -0.17 24.86
N ASP A 280 -22.59 0.72 24.87
CA ASP A 280 -23.66 0.76 23.86
C ASP A 280 -23.14 1.23 22.48
N LEU A 281 -22.21 2.18 22.46
CA LEU A 281 -21.56 2.65 21.22
C LEU A 281 -20.67 1.58 20.59
N VAL A 282 -20.02 0.75 21.41
CA VAL A 282 -19.25 -0.41 20.94
C VAL A 282 -20.20 -1.47 20.35
N GLY A 283 -21.38 -1.68 20.95
CA GLY A 283 -22.42 -2.55 20.40
C GLY A 283 -22.96 -2.07 19.04
N GLU A 284 -23.23 -0.77 18.90
CA GLU A 284 -23.68 -0.17 17.63
C GLU A 284 -22.59 -0.19 16.54
N LEU A 285 -21.32 0.01 16.89
CA LEU A 285 -20.20 -0.08 15.94
C LEU A 285 -20.05 -1.49 15.35
N VAL A 286 -20.26 -2.51 16.18
CA VAL A 286 -20.24 -3.92 15.75
C VAL A 286 -21.44 -4.23 14.84
N ALA A 287 -22.63 -3.73 15.17
CA ALA A 287 -23.84 -3.95 14.36
C ALA A 287 -23.84 -3.16 13.03
N ASN A 288 -23.24 -1.97 12.99
CA ASN A 288 -23.20 -1.14 11.79
C ASN A 288 -22.16 -1.62 10.77
N GLN A 289 -21.10 -2.33 11.19
CA GLN A 289 -20.16 -2.98 10.28
C GLN A 289 -20.78 -4.15 9.50
N GLU A 290 -21.80 -4.82 10.04
CA GLU A 290 -22.50 -5.90 9.35
C GLU A 290 -23.45 -5.38 8.24
N ASN A 291 -23.99 -4.17 8.39
CA ASN A 291 -24.97 -3.60 7.46
C ASN A 291 -24.36 -2.88 6.24
N ASP A 292 -23.18 -2.26 6.38
CA ASP A 292 -22.54 -1.50 5.29
C ASP A 292 -21.93 -2.40 4.20
N VAL A 293 -21.78 -3.70 4.49
CA VAL A 293 -21.34 -4.75 3.54
C VAL A 293 -22.47 -5.17 2.60
N LEU A 294 -23.75 -5.01 2.98
CA LEU A 294 -24.89 -5.42 2.15
C LEU A 294 -25.30 -4.37 1.10
N ALA A 295 -25.06 -3.08 1.35
CA ALA A 295 -25.60 -1.98 0.53
C ALA A 295 -24.79 -1.66 -0.75
N ARG A 296 -23.54 -2.12 -0.87
CA ARG A 296 -22.69 -1.86 -2.06
C ARG A 296 -22.80 -2.91 -3.17
N GLY A 297 -23.74 -3.87 -3.05
CA GLY A 297 -23.86 -5.02 -3.96
C GLY A 297 -24.83 -4.88 -5.14
N GLU A 298 -25.71 -3.87 -5.19
CA GLU A 298 -26.75 -3.79 -6.23
C GLU A 298 -26.66 -2.51 -7.07
N GLY A 299 -25.89 -2.57 -8.15
CA GLY A 299 -25.86 -1.60 -9.25
C GLY A 299 -25.81 -2.33 -10.59
N VAL A 300 -26.98 -2.66 -11.11
CA VAL A 300 -27.20 -3.46 -12.34
C VAL A 300 -26.85 -2.68 -13.61
N LEU A 301 -26.00 -3.28 -14.45
CA LEU A 301 -25.68 -2.88 -15.83
C LEU A 301 -26.89 -3.08 -16.76
N SER A 302 -27.22 -2.06 -17.56
CA SER A 302 -28.03 -2.20 -18.78
C SER A 302 -27.11 -2.30 -20.01
N PRO A 303 -27.33 -3.21 -20.97
CA PRO A 303 -26.51 -3.30 -22.18
C PRO A 303 -27.14 -2.52 -23.34
N SER A 304 -26.40 -1.55 -23.90
CA SER A 304 -26.72 -0.92 -25.19
C SER A 304 -26.18 -1.77 -26.34
N SER A 305 -27.09 -2.32 -27.15
CA SER A 305 -26.78 -2.89 -28.46
C SER A 305 -26.65 -1.77 -29.50
N SER A 306 -25.47 -1.61 -30.10
CA SER A 306 -25.29 -0.86 -31.33
C SER A 306 -25.30 -1.83 -32.51
N LYS A 307 -26.39 -1.83 -33.28
CA LYS A 307 -26.42 -2.41 -34.63
C LYS A 307 -26.01 -1.35 -35.64
N VAL A 308 -24.98 -1.71 -36.40
CA VAL A 308 -24.53 -1.10 -37.65
C VAL A 308 -25.60 -1.28 -38.72
N GLN A 309 -25.88 -0.25 -39.51
CA GLN A 309 -26.36 -0.41 -40.87
C GLN A 309 -25.95 0.79 -41.74
N GLU A 310 -25.60 0.46 -42.98
CA GLU A 310 -25.02 1.26 -44.08
C GLU A 310 -25.73 2.57 -44.40
#